data_AF-A0A5C3KFN3-F1
#
_entry.id   AF-A0A5C3KFN3-F1
#
_cell.length_a   1.000
_cell.length_b   1.000
_cell.length_c   1.000
_cell.angle_alpha   90.00
_cell.angle_beta   90.00
_cell.angle_gamma   90.00
#
_symmetry.space_group_name_H-M   'P 1'
#
loop_
_entity.id
_entity.type
_entity.pdbx_description
1 polymer ?
#
loop_
_entity_poly.entity_id
_entity_poly.type
_entity_poly.pdbx_seq_one_letter_code
_entity_poly.pdbx_strand_id
1 'polypeptide(L)'
;GFGSPVWRSVAVAGLAAVAFYKYAPERSENVYLTRWIALYTKPREHWLDLNAKHAAMSQTEADHSLLLHDARKPPVHRFRYPQGIGQASPFLNGVGMTVDTSNIAVKNDRDISFS
;
A
#
# COMPACT_ATOMS: atom_id res chain seq x y z
N GLY A 1 10.83 33.75 38.37
CA GLY A 1 9.55 34.10 39.03
C GLY A 1 8.53 34.59 38.02
N PHE A 2 7.25 34.57 38.37
CA PHE A 2 6.11 34.89 37.49
C PHE A 2 6.04 36.36 37.00
N GLY A 3 6.91 37.25 37.48
CA GLY A 3 7.03 38.64 37.03
C GLY A 3 8.05 38.89 35.91
N SER A 4 8.62 37.85 35.31
CA SER A 4 9.64 38.00 34.26
C SER A 4 9.02 38.49 32.93
N PRO A 5 9.84 39.08 32.02
CA PRO A 5 9.37 39.52 30.70
C PRO A 5 8.70 38.40 29.88
N VAL A 6 9.13 37.16 30.06
CA VAL A 6 8.56 35.97 29.39
C VAL A 6 7.08 35.80 29.77
N TRP A 7 6.73 35.92 31.05
CA TRP A 7 5.34 35.78 31.50
C TRP A 7 4.44 36.92 31.04
N ARG A 8 5.00 38.13 30.88
CA ARG A 8 4.28 39.25 30.25
C ARG A 8 3.97 38.97 28.78
N SER A 9 4.94 38.47 28.03
CA SER A 9 4.72 38.09 26.62
C SER A 9 3.67 36.98 26.50
N VAL A 10 3.68 35.99 27.39
CA VAL A 10 2.66 34.93 27.43
C VAL A 10 1.26 35.48 27.73
N ALA A 11 1.14 36.41 28.69
CA ALA A 11 -0.14 37.04 29.00
C ALA A 11 -0.68 37.89 27.83
N VAL A 12 0.19 38.65 27.16
CA VAL A 12 -0.17 39.44 25.97
C VAL A 12 -0.56 38.54 24.81
N ALA A 13 0.19 37.45 24.57
CA ALA A 13 -0.15 36.46 23.54
C ALA A 13 -1.49 35.78 23.81
N GLY A 14 -1.78 35.44 25.07
CA GLY A 14 -3.07 34.89 25.48
C GLY A 14 -4.23 35.85 25.24
N LEU A 15 -4.07 37.12 25.60
CA LEU A 15 -5.07 38.15 25.32
C LEU A 15 -5.27 38.39 23.82
N ALA A 16 -4.19 38.40 23.06
CA ALA A 16 -4.24 38.53 21.60
C ALA A 16 -4.98 37.34 20.96
N ALA A 17 -4.76 36.11 21.44
CA ALA A 17 -5.48 34.93 20.96
C ALA A 17 -6.98 34.98 21.25
N VAL A 18 -7.39 35.45 22.44
CA VAL A 18 -8.81 35.61 22.80
C VAL A 18 -9.46 36.73 21.99
N ALA A 19 -8.76 37.86 21.82
CA ALA A 19 -9.23 38.95 20.97
C ALA A 19 -9.38 38.49 19.52
N PHE A 20 -8.41 37.74 19.00
CA PHE A 20 -8.47 37.15 17.67
C PHE A 20 -9.66 36.20 17.54
N TYR A 21 -9.89 35.31 18.51
CA TYR A 21 -11.04 34.39 18.46
C TYR A 21 -12.40 35.12 18.46
N LYS A 22 -12.54 36.17 19.28
CA LYS A 22 -13.80 36.91 19.42
C LYS A 22 -14.09 37.85 18.23
N TYR A 23 -13.05 38.43 17.65
CA TYR A 23 -13.18 39.38 16.53
C TYR A 23 -12.79 38.79 15.18
N ALA A 24 -12.44 37.51 15.12
CA ALA A 24 -12.27 36.83 13.86
C ALA A 24 -13.60 36.92 13.09
N PRO A 25 -13.60 37.47 11.87
CA PRO A 25 -14.80 37.53 11.06
C PRO A 25 -15.33 36.10 10.88
N GLU A 26 -16.64 35.94 11.00
CA GLU A 26 -17.30 34.66 10.70
C GLU A 26 -16.84 34.18 9.33
N ARG A 27 -16.71 32.86 9.15
CA ARG A 27 -16.40 32.22 7.85
C ARG A 27 -17.55 32.47 6.87
N SER A 28 -17.71 33.71 6.43
CA SER A 28 -18.53 34.06 5.29
C SER A 28 -17.62 34.06 4.06
N GLU A 29 -18.15 33.56 2.95
CA GLU A 29 -17.43 33.40 1.69
C GLU A 29 -16.97 34.75 1.08
N ASN A 30 -17.42 35.87 1.65
CA ASN A 30 -17.15 37.24 1.19
C ASN A 30 -16.02 37.97 1.97
N VAL A 31 -15.17 37.25 2.69
CA VAL A 31 -13.94 37.85 3.24
C VAL A 31 -12.91 38.04 2.13
N TYR A 32 -12.32 39.24 2.02
CA TYR A 32 -11.33 39.59 0.99
C TYR A 32 -10.18 38.57 0.89
N LEU A 33 -9.72 38.06 2.03
CA LEU A 33 -8.68 37.04 2.11
C LEU A 33 -9.12 35.71 1.48
N THR A 34 -10.35 35.25 1.74
CA THR A 34 -10.91 34.02 1.15
C THR A 34 -11.03 34.15 -0.37
N ARG A 35 -11.48 35.31 -0.87
CA ARG A 35 -11.57 35.59 -2.31
C ARG A 35 -10.19 35.61 -2.96
N TRP A 36 -9.18 36.16 -2.29
CA TRP A 36 -7.80 36.20 -2.79
C TRP A 36 -7.20 34.79 -2.83
N ILE A 37 -7.40 33.99 -1.80
CA ILE A 37 -7.00 32.57 -1.77
C ILE A 37 -7.73 31.79 -2.88
N ALA A 38 -9.03 32.02 -3.06
CA ALA A 38 -9.82 31.35 -4.09
C ALA A 38 -9.36 31.67 -5.52
N LEU A 39 -8.85 32.89 -5.78
CA LEU A 39 -8.33 33.27 -7.10
C LEU A 39 -7.09 32.47 -7.52
N TYR A 40 -6.23 32.11 -6.55
CA TYR A 40 -5.00 31.35 -6.80
C TYR A 40 -5.17 29.83 -6.58
N THR A 41 -6.26 29.42 -5.93
CA THR A 41 -6.54 28.01 -5.66
C THR A 41 -7.20 27.37 -6.88
N LYS A 42 -6.74 26.18 -7.27
CA LYS A 42 -7.36 25.42 -8.36
C LYS A 42 -8.81 25.07 -8.02
N PRO A 43 -9.74 25.15 -8.99
CA PRO A 43 -11.14 24.81 -8.77
C PRO A 43 -11.28 23.34 -8.36
N ARG A 44 -12.31 23.02 -7.58
CA ARG A 44 -12.54 21.68 -7.04
C ARG A 44 -12.66 20.62 -8.15
N GLU A 45 -13.23 21.02 -9.28
CA GLU A 45 -13.45 20.20 -10.47
C GLU A 45 -12.13 19.68 -11.05
N HIS A 46 -11.05 20.47 -10.96
CA HIS A 46 -9.73 20.07 -11.42
C HIS A 46 -9.18 18.90 -10.59
N TRP A 47 -9.36 18.93 -9.27
CA TRP A 47 -8.94 17.85 -8.39
C TRP A 47 -9.80 16.60 -8.56
N LEU A 48 -11.10 16.76 -8.84
CA LEU A 48 -11.98 15.62 -9.12
C LEU A 48 -11.56 14.90 -10.41
N ASP A 49 -11.29 15.62 -11.50
CA ASP A 49 -10.82 15.05 -12.75
C ASP A 49 -9.45 14.37 -12.59
N LEU A 50 -8.52 15.00 -11.85
CA LEU A 50 -7.21 14.42 -11.56
C LEU A 50 -7.35 13.12 -10.74
N ASN A 51 -8.17 13.12 -9.69
CA ASN A 51 -8.41 11.93 -8.87
C ASN A 51 -9.08 10.82 -9.67
N ALA A 52 -10.03 11.15 -10.56
CA ALA A 52 -10.67 10.16 -11.43
C ALA A 52 -9.65 9.51 -12.39
N LYS A 53 -8.75 10.31 -12.97
CA LYS A 53 -7.65 9.80 -13.82
C LYS A 53 -6.72 8.89 -13.04
N HIS A 54 -6.33 9.28 -11.83
CA HIS A 54 -5.47 8.45 -10.99
C HIS A 54 -6.16 7.14 -10.56
N ALA A 55 -7.44 7.18 -10.23
CA ALA A 55 -8.20 5.97 -9.90
C ALA A 55 -8.22 4.98 -11.08
N ALA A 56 -8.43 5.47 -12.30
CA ALA A 56 -8.38 4.64 -13.51
C ALA A 56 -6.98 4.05 -13.75
N MET A 57 -5.91 4.85 -13.59
CA MET A 57 -4.53 4.36 -13.73
C MET A 57 -4.19 3.29 -12.69
N SER A 58 -4.56 3.50 -11.42
CA SER A 58 -4.32 2.51 -10.36
C SER A 58 -5.06 1.19 -10.61
N GLN A 59 -6.26 1.24 -11.20
CA GLN A 59 -6.97 0.03 -11.61
C GLN A 59 -6.19 -0.74 -12.68
N THR A 60 -5.70 -0.06 -13.72
CA THR A 60 -4.92 -0.70 -14.79
C THR A 60 -3.62 -1.32 -14.27
N GLU A 61 -2.92 -0.65 -13.35
CA GLU A 61 -1.70 -1.18 -12.73
C GLU A 61 -1.98 -2.43 -11.88
N ALA A 62 -3.10 -2.44 -11.15
CA ALA A 62 -3.51 -3.58 -10.35
C ALA A 62 -3.81 -4.81 -11.23
N ASP A 63 -4.51 -4.61 -12.35
CA ASP A 63 -4.81 -5.67 -13.31
C ASP A 63 -3.53 -6.26 -13.93
N HIS A 64 -2.58 -5.40 -14.31
CA HIS A 64 -1.27 -5.85 -14.80
C HIS A 64 -0.47 -6.63 -13.76
N SER A 65 -0.48 -6.16 -12.51
CA SER A 65 0.19 -6.85 -11.41
C SER A 65 -0.41 -8.24 -11.16
N LEU A 66 -1.74 -8.36 -11.20
CA LEU A 66 -2.44 -9.62 -11.04
C LEU A 66 -2.07 -10.61 -12.16
N LEU A 67 -2.06 -10.16 -13.42
CA LEU A 67 -1.67 -10.98 -14.56
C LEU A 67 -0.24 -11.53 -14.44
N LEU A 68 0.70 -10.71 -13.95
CA LEU A 68 2.08 -11.14 -13.76
C LEU A 68 2.25 -12.06 -12.55
N HIS A 69 1.50 -11.80 -11.47
CA HIS A 69 1.58 -12.60 -10.25
C HIS A 69 0.92 -13.98 -10.39
N ASP A 70 -0.15 -14.09 -11.18
CA ASP A 70 -0.80 -15.35 -11.50
C ASP A 70 0.06 -16.24 -12.40
N ALA A 71 0.96 -15.65 -13.20
CA ALA A 71 1.97 -16.36 -13.96
C ALA A 71 3.10 -16.88 -13.05
N ARG A 72 2.79 -17.79 -12.12
CA ARG A 72 3.80 -18.48 -11.32
C ARG A 72 4.48 -19.57 -12.14
N LYS A 73 5.81 -19.61 -12.09
CA LYS A 73 6.57 -20.78 -12.57
C LYS A 73 6.09 -22.02 -11.80
N PRO A 74 5.98 -23.18 -12.46
CA PRO A 74 5.59 -24.41 -11.77
C PRO A 74 6.53 -24.65 -10.58
N PRO A 75 6.01 -25.08 -9.42
CA PRO A 75 6.83 -25.29 -8.24
C PRO A 75 7.89 -26.36 -8.50
N VAL A 76 9.17 -25.99 -8.44
CA VAL A 76 10.30 -26.90 -8.61
C VAL A 76 10.92 -27.18 -7.24
N HIS A 77 10.84 -28.43 -6.79
CA HIS A 77 11.53 -28.90 -5.60
C HIS A 77 12.87 -29.52 -5.97
N ARG A 78 13.96 -29.03 -5.37
CA ARG A 78 15.32 -29.56 -5.58
C ARG A 78 15.62 -30.62 -4.53
N PHE A 79 15.76 -31.87 -4.95
CA PHE A 79 16.13 -32.97 -4.09
C PHE A 79 17.56 -33.44 -4.40
N ARG A 80 18.34 -33.74 -3.36
CA ARG A 80 19.66 -34.37 -3.51
C ARG A 80 19.57 -35.81 -4.03
N TYR A 81 18.46 -36.50 -3.71
CA TYR A 81 18.25 -37.91 -4.03
C TYR A 81 16.87 -38.11 -4.68
N PRO A 82 16.71 -37.78 -5.98
CA PRO A 82 15.43 -37.95 -6.67
C PRO A 82 14.98 -39.41 -6.80
N GLN A 83 15.89 -40.38 -6.69
CA GLN A 83 15.58 -41.81 -6.72
C GLN A 83 14.69 -42.29 -5.56
N GLY A 84 14.60 -41.51 -4.48
CA GLY A 84 13.72 -41.83 -3.34
C GLY A 84 12.26 -41.42 -3.57
N ILE A 85 11.95 -40.72 -4.66
CA ILE A 85 10.57 -40.31 -4.98
C ILE A 85 9.74 -41.57 -5.26
N GLY A 86 8.65 -41.75 -4.52
CA GLY A 86 7.81 -42.94 -4.57
C GLY A 86 8.31 -44.12 -3.73
N GLN A 87 9.50 -44.02 -3.12
CA GLN A 87 10.00 -45.06 -2.22
C GLN A 87 9.40 -44.86 -0.82
N ALA A 88 8.37 -45.65 -0.51
CA ALA A 88 7.76 -45.70 0.82
C ALA A 88 8.14 -46.99 1.55
N SER A 89 8.12 -46.96 2.89
CA SER A 89 8.16 -48.18 3.69
C SER A 89 6.98 -49.08 3.30
N PRO A 90 7.16 -50.39 3.07
CA PRO A 90 6.05 -51.29 2.77
C PRO A 90 5.21 -51.66 3.99
N PHE A 91 5.65 -51.31 5.20
CA PHE A 91 4.99 -51.69 6.46
C PHE A 91 4.38 -50.48 7.17
N LEU A 92 3.24 -50.69 7.84
CA LEU A 92 2.53 -49.71 8.68
C LEU A 92 1.97 -48.49 7.94
N ASN A 93 1.66 -48.60 6.65
CA ASN A 93 0.99 -47.53 5.90
C ASN A 93 -0.52 -47.55 6.16
N GLY A 94 -1.03 -46.52 6.83
CA GLY A 94 -2.48 -46.28 6.92
C GLY A 94 -3.07 -45.85 5.57
N VAL A 95 -4.39 -45.97 5.43
CA VAL A 95 -5.10 -45.47 4.25
C VAL A 95 -4.90 -43.95 4.10
N GLY A 96 -4.53 -43.49 2.91
CA GLY A 96 -4.25 -42.07 2.62
C GLY A 96 -2.88 -41.54 3.08
N MET A 97 -2.02 -42.38 3.66
CA MET A 97 -0.67 -41.96 4.12
C MET A 97 0.36 -41.88 2.99
N THR A 98 0.06 -42.46 1.84
CA THR A 98 0.92 -42.42 0.65
C THR A 98 0.45 -41.34 -0.30
N VAL A 99 1.37 -40.47 -0.71
CA VAL A 99 1.13 -39.46 -1.76
C VAL A 99 1.27 -40.13 -3.12
N ASP A 100 0.35 -39.85 -4.05
CA ASP A 100 0.50 -40.27 -5.44
C ASP A 100 1.64 -39.49 -6.11
N THR A 101 2.70 -40.21 -6.47
CA THR A 101 3.88 -39.65 -7.14
C THR A 101 3.92 -39.96 -8.64
N SER A 102 2.83 -40.47 -9.23
CA SER A 102 2.80 -40.91 -10.63
C SER A 102 3.03 -39.79 -11.65
N ASN A 103 2.66 -38.54 -11.31
CA ASN A 103 2.75 -37.39 -12.20
C ASN A 103 3.97 -36.48 -11.92
N ILE A 104 5.05 -37.04 -11.37
CA ILE A 104 6.28 -36.27 -11.06
C ILE A 104 7.33 -36.53 -12.14
N ALA A 105 7.75 -35.48 -12.84
CA ALA A 105 8.84 -35.52 -13.81
C ALA A 105 10.16 -35.05 -13.15
N VAL A 106 11.12 -35.96 -12.99
CA VAL A 106 12.46 -35.63 -12.51
C VAL A 106 13.28 -35.03 -13.66
N LYS A 107 13.76 -33.80 -13.48
CA LYS A 107 14.63 -33.11 -14.44
C LYS A 107 16.06 -33.02 -13.89
N ASN A 108 17.06 -33.34 -14.71
CA ASN A 108 18.47 -33.14 -14.37
C ASN A 108 18.98 -31.81 -14.96
N ASP A 109 20.16 -31.33 -14.52
CA ASP A 109 20.75 -30.05 -14.97
C ASP A 109 20.85 -29.88 -16.49
N ARG A 110 21.03 -30.98 -17.22
CA ARG A 110 21.03 -31.01 -18.70
C ARG A 110 19.67 -30.71 -19.36
N ASP A 111 18.57 -30.90 -18.63
CA ASP A 111 17.20 -30.73 -19.11
C ASP A 111 16.64 -29.32 -18.80
N ILE A 112 17.41 -28.51 -18.05
CA ILE A 112 17.01 -27.16 -17.59
C ILE A 112 17.58 -26.05 -18.49
N SER A 113 18.59 -26.35 -19.32
CA SER A 113 19.30 -25.37 -20.14
C SER A 113 18.62 -25.01 -21.47
N PHE A 114 17.51 -25.67 -21.82
CA PHE A 114 16.81 -25.51 -23.11
C PHE A 114 15.36 -25.03 -22.99
N SER A 115 15.00 -24.37 -21.87
CA SER A 115 13.64 -23.88 -21.57
C SER A 115 13.63 -22.38 -21.34
#